data_AF-A0A661NCI4-F1
#
_entry.id   AF-A0A661NCI4-F1
#
_cell.length_a   1.000
_cell.length_b   1.000
_cell.length_c   1.000
_cell.angle_alpha   90.00
_cell.angle_beta   90.00
_cell.angle_gamma   90.00
#
_symmetry.space_group_name_H-M   'P 1'
#
loop_
_entity.id
_entity.type
_entity.pdbx_description
1 polymer ?
#
loop_
_entity_poly.entity_id
_entity_poly.type
_entity_poly.pdbx_seq_one_letter_code
_entity_poly.pdbx_strand_id
1 'polypeptide(L)'
;MRARAYLVLLFGLVVLALGCGSSEEAFAGELTASVVYGADDRAEVFNHPSADLRRIAEESIVALIPSFRISRETDGTHSLFTQSLKDLRGLCADESFGNQPTAASCSGVLIDDDLVLTAGHCIDAQSPCDAYAYVFNYHLDAPERLAVI
;
A
#
# COMPACT_ATOMS: atom_id res chain seq x y z
N MET A 1 43.26 -43.90 -26.55
CA MET A 1 41.88 -43.98 -26.00
C MET A 1 41.62 -43.04 -24.81
N ARG A 2 42.62 -42.65 -24.00
CA ARG A 2 42.40 -41.78 -22.83
C ARG A 2 42.14 -40.29 -23.15
N ALA A 3 42.68 -39.74 -24.25
CA ALA A 3 42.45 -38.33 -24.64
C ALA A 3 40.99 -38.00 -25.02
N ARG A 4 40.24 -38.97 -25.55
CA ARG A 4 38.81 -38.80 -25.87
C ARG A 4 37.92 -38.76 -24.63
N ALA A 5 38.34 -39.39 -23.53
CA ALA A 5 37.60 -39.36 -22.27
C ALA A 5 37.72 -38.00 -21.56
N TYR A 6 38.90 -37.36 -21.59
CA TYR A 6 39.09 -36.03 -21.00
C TYR A 6 38.37 -34.92 -21.76
N LEU A 7 38.24 -35.03 -23.09
CA LEU A 7 37.50 -34.06 -23.90
C LEU A 7 35.98 -34.09 -23.61
N VAL A 8 35.42 -35.29 -23.38
CA VAL A 8 34.00 -35.48 -23.04
C VAL A 8 33.71 -34.99 -21.61
N LEU A 9 34.63 -35.20 -20.67
CA LEU A 9 34.51 -34.72 -19.29
C LEU A 9 34.64 -33.19 -19.17
N LEU A 10 35.50 -32.54 -19.98
CA LEU A 10 35.61 -31.08 -20.02
C LEU A 10 34.39 -30.41 -20.66
N PHE A 11 33.75 -31.04 -21.64
CA PHE A 11 32.52 -30.51 -22.25
C PHE A 11 31.30 -30.65 -21.32
N GLY A 12 31.25 -31.71 -20.50
CA GLY A 12 30.17 -31.93 -19.53
C GLY A 12 30.16 -30.91 -18.37
N LEU A 13 31.32 -30.44 -17.93
CA LEU A 13 31.43 -29.50 -16.80
C LEU A 13 31.10 -28.04 -17.19
N VAL A 14 31.28 -27.66 -18.46
CA VAL A 14 30.94 -26.31 -18.95
C VAL A 14 29.42 -26.13 -19.08
N VAL A 15 28.67 -27.20 -19.37
CA VAL A 15 27.21 -27.14 -19.54
C VAL A 15 26.47 -26.96 -18.20
N LEU A 16 27.02 -27.42 -17.08
CA LEU A 16 26.42 -27.20 -15.75
C LEU A 16 26.60 -25.79 -15.17
N ALA A 17 27.54 -24.99 -15.70
CA ALA A 17 27.74 -23.61 -15.25
C ALA A 17 26.79 -22.59 -15.92
N LEU A 18 26.05 -23.01 -16.95
CA LEU A 18 25.08 -22.18 -17.68
C LEU A 18 23.63 -22.33 -17.19
N GLY A 19 23.40 -23.14 -16.15
CA GLY A 19 22.07 -23.43 -15.62
C GLY A 19 21.47 -22.38 -14.68
N CYS A 20 22.23 -21.35 -14.26
CA CYS A 20 21.70 -20.19 -13.55
C CYS A 20 21.37 -19.08 -14.55
N GLY A 21 20.39 -19.33 -15.42
CA GLY A 21 19.68 -18.23 -16.06
C GLY A 21 18.83 -17.56 -15.00
N SER A 22 19.18 -16.34 -14.62
CA SER A 22 18.26 -15.41 -13.97
C SER A 22 16.94 -15.44 -14.75
N SER A 23 15.83 -15.71 -14.08
CA SER A 23 14.50 -15.54 -14.67
C SER A 23 14.36 -14.06 -15.01
N GLU A 24 14.67 -13.70 -16.26
CA GLU A 24 14.14 -12.49 -16.86
C GLU A 24 12.63 -12.70 -16.88
N GLU A 25 11.93 -12.11 -15.91
CA GLU A 25 10.48 -11.90 -15.96
C GLU A 25 10.23 -10.99 -17.17
N ALA A 26 10.18 -11.59 -18.35
CA ALA A 26 9.89 -10.89 -19.59
C ALA A 26 8.47 -10.33 -19.45
N PHE A 27 8.36 -9.01 -19.56
CA PHE A 27 7.07 -8.33 -19.52
C PHE A 27 6.14 -8.91 -20.58
N ALA A 28 5.13 -9.67 -20.13
CA ALA A 28 4.22 -10.40 -21.01
C ALA A 28 3.18 -9.48 -21.68
N GLY A 29 3.03 -8.24 -21.19
CA GLY A 29 2.13 -7.23 -21.74
C GLY A 29 1.44 -6.39 -20.64
N GLU A 30 0.81 -5.30 -21.06
CA GLU A 30 -0.03 -4.44 -20.22
C GLU A 30 -1.50 -4.66 -20.57
N LEU A 31 -2.36 -4.78 -19.56
CA LEU A 31 -3.80 -4.75 -19.73
C LEU A 31 -4.36 -3.51 -19.05
N THR A 32 -5.04 -2.66 -19.81
CA THR A 32 -5.84 -1.57 -19.24
C THR A 32 -7.25 -2.08 -18.95
N ALA A 33 -7.67 -2.02 -17.70
CA ALA A 33 -9.00 -2.38 -17.26
C ALA A 33 -9.56 -1.30 -16.32
N SER A 34 -10.89 -1.24 -16.19
CA SER A 34 -11.50 -0.43 -15.14
C SER A 34 -11.08 -0.96 -13.77
N VAL A 35 -10.72 -0.06 -12.86
CA VAL A 35 -10.42 -0.40 -11.46
C VAL A 35 -11.69 -0.77 -10.70
N VAL A 36 -12.81 -0.14 -11.06
CA VAL A 36 -14.13 -0.49 -10.53
C VAL A 36 -14.77 -1.51 -11.45
N TYR A 37 -15.03 -2.70 -10.92
CA TYR A 37 -15.67 -3.79 -11.64
C TYR A 37 -17.18 -3.77 -11.41
N GLY A 38 -17.97 -3.75 -12.48
CA GLY A 38 -19.43 -3.71 -12.38
C GLY A 38 -19.96 -2.31 -12.02
N ALA A 39 -20.98 -2.26 -11.16
CA ALA A 39 -21.49 -1.00 -10.63
C ALA A 39 -20.58 -0.50 -9.50
N ASP A 40 -20.40 0.81 -9.39
CA ASP A 40 -19.68 1.40 -8.27
C ASP A 40 -20.52 1.30 -6.98
N ASP A 41 -20.16 0.36 -6.12
CA ASP A 41 -20.79 0.08 -4.83
C ASP A 41 -19.86 0.40 -3.64
N ARG A 42 -18.78 1.15 -3.89
CA ARG A 42 -17.87 1.60 -2.85
C ARG A 42 -18.64 2.42 -1.81
N ALA A 43 -18.38 2.14 -0.54
CA ALA A 43 -18.99 2.83 0.58
C ALA A 43 -17.93 3.26 1.59
N GLU A 44 -18.22 4.36 2.29
CA GLU A 44 -17.47 4.75 3.49
C GLU A 44 -17.61 3.67 4.57
N VAL A 45 -16.61 3.55 5.45
CA VAL A 45 -16.62 2.59 6.56
C VAL A 45 -17.89 2.74 7.40
N PHE A 46 -18.22 3.97 7.84
CA PHE A 46 -19.41 4.23 8.66
C PHE A 46 -20.74 3.85 7.97
N ASN A 47 -20.78 3.81 6.63
CA ASN A 47 -21.99 3.55 5.85
C ASN A 47 -22.12 2.07 5.41
N HIS A 48 -21.09 1.25 5.64
CA HIS A 48 -21.15 -0.17 5.29
C HIS A 48 -22.21 -0.90 6.14
N PRO A 49 -23.10 -1.74 5.57
CA PRO A 49 -24.23 -2.30 6.33
C PRO A 49 -23.83 -3.30 7.42
N SER A 50 -22.76 -4.07 7.21
CA SER A 50 -22.28 -5.06 8.18
C SER A 50 -21.49 -4.41 9.31
N ALA A 51 -21.97 -4.54 10.55
CA ALA A 51 -21.27 -4.07 11.73
C ALA A 51 -19.93 -4.78 11.96
N ASP A 52 -19.84 -6.08 11.66
CA ASP A 52 -18.61 -6.84 11.81
C ASP A 52 -17.53 -6.34 10.84
N LEU A 53 -17.90 -6.00 9.61
CA LEU A 53 -16.95 -5.48 8.63
C LEU A 53 -16.50 -4.05 8.98
N ARG A 54 -17.39 -3.22 9.53
CA ARG A 54 -17.00 -1.90 10.07
C ARG A 54 -15.99 -2.05 11.19
N ARG A 55 -16.29 -2.90 12.18
CA ARG A 55 -15.38 -3.19 13.30
C ARG A 55 -14.02 -3.70 12.81
N ILE A 56 -13.99 -4.66 11.89
CA ILE A 56 -12.73 -5.17 11.32
C ILE A 56 -11.96 -4.04 10.64
N ALA A 57 -12.61 -3.19 9.85
CA ALA A 57 -11.97 -2.05 9.20
C ALA A 57 -11.38 -1.06 10.22
N GLU A 58 -12.16 -0.70 11.24
CA GLU A 58 -11.76 0.21 12.32
C GLU A 58 -10.58 -0.32 13.14
N GLU A 59 -10.56 -1.63 13.43
CA GLU A 59 -9.54 -2.26 14.26
C GLU A 59 -8.25 -2.64 13.49
N SER A 60 -8.30 -2.78 12.17
CA SER A 60 -7.17 -3.33 11.40
C SER A 60 -6.55 -2.38 10.37
N ILE A 61 -7.25 -1.37 9.88
CA ILE A 61 -6.71 -0.48 8.85
C ILE A 61 -5.76 0.55 9.46
N VAL A 62 -4.57 0.65 8.88
CA VAL A 62 -3.54 1.60 9.28
C VAL A 62 -3.24 2.56 8.13
N ALA A 63 -3.24 3.85 8.41
CA ALA A 63 -2.72 4.88 7.52
C ALA A 63 -1.24 5.14 7.81
N LEU A 64 -0.41 5.07 6.78
CA LEU A 64 1.00 5.47 6.86
C LEU A 64 1.09 6.94 6.45
N ILE A 65 1.21 7.81 7.45
CA ILE A 65 1.22 9.27 7.28
C ILE A 65 2.66 9.76 7.48
N PRO A 66 3.27 10.46 6.50
CA PRO A 66 4.59 11.04 6.71
C PRO A 66 4.57 11.97 7.92
N SER A 67 5.54 11.84 8.83
CA SER A 67 5.57 12.58 10.10
C SER A 67 5.57 14.10 9.91
N PHE A 68 6.09 14.60 8.79
CA PHE A 68 6.05 16.03 8.45
C PHE A 68 4.63 16.57 8.17
N ARG A 69 3.65 15.69 7.96
CA ARG A 69 2.23 16.05 7.79
C ARG A 69 1.47 16.03 9.11
N ILE A 70 2.13 15.74 10.23
CA ILE A 70 1.50 15.69 11.55
C ILE A 70 2.06 16.83 12.39
N SER A 71 1.16 17.65 12.94
CA SER A 71 1.50 18.67 13.92
C SER A 71 0.88 18.29 15.26
N ARG A 72 1.64 18.46 16.35
CA ARG A 72 1.14 18.27 17.71
C ARG A 72 0.61 19.60 18.24
N GLU A 73 -0.63 19.59 18.65
CA GLU A 73 -1.32 20.77 19.18
C GLU A 73 -1.11 20.92 20.70
N THR A 74 -1.40 22.11 21.23
CA THR A 74 -1.18 22.45 22.65
C THR A 74 -2.10 21.71 23.61
N ASP A 75 -3.25 21.25 23.14
CA ASP A 75 -4.22 20.45 23.89
C ASP A 75 -3.90 18.95 23.88
N GLY A 76 -2.81 18.55 23.23
CA GLY A 76 -2.36 17.16 23.12
C GLY A 76 -2.97 16.40 21.93
N THR A 77 -3.83 17.03 21.14
CA THR A 77 -4.33 16.46 19.88
C THR A 77 -3.27 16.57 18.77
N HIS A 78 -3.51 15.86 17.66
CA HIS A 78 -2.70 15.98 16.46
C HIS A 78 -3.55 16.55 15.33
N SER A 79 -2.99 17.53 14.60
CA SER A 79 -3.58 18.02 13.36
C SER A 79 -2.81 17.48 12.16
N LEU A 80 -3.52 17.33 11.05
CA LEU A 80 -2.96 16.81 9.81
C LEU A 80 -2.86 17.93 8.76
N PHE A 81 -1.67 18.08 8.18
CA PHE A 81 -1.52 18.85 6.95
C PHE A 81 -2.05 18.03 5.78
N THR A 82 -3.15 18.48 5.19
CA THR A 82 -3.86 17.74 4.16
C THR A 82 -4.63 18.67 3.21
N GLN A 83 -5.00 18.13 2.06
CA GLN A 83 -5.92 18.72 1.09
C GLN A 83 -6.89 17.65 0.59
N SER A 84 -7.99 18.06 -0.05
CA SER A 84 -8.93 17.10 -0.61
C SER A 84 -8.31 16.29 -1.76
N LEU A 85 -8.76 15.04 -1.93
CA LEU A 85 -8.34 14.20 -3.05
C LEU A 85 -8.63 14.85 -4.40
N LYS A 86 -9.77 15.53 -4.50
CA LYS A 86 -10.18 16.30 -5.67
C LYS A 86 -9.17 17.39 -6.00
N ASP A 87 -8.75 18.18 -5.03
CA ASP A 87 -7.78 19.26 -5.27
C ASP A 87 -6.40 18.70 -5.60
N LEU A 88 -6.00 17.59 -4.98
CA LEU A 88 -4.70 16.95 -5.23
C LEU A 88 -4.60 16.34 -6.62
N ARG A 89 -5.69 15.77 -7.14
CA ARG A 89 -5.70 15.01 -8.39
C ARG A 89 -6.44 15.70 -9.53
N GLY A 90 -7.07 16.85 -9.29
CA GLY A 90 -7.88 17.57 -10.28
C GLY A 90 -9.13 16.80 -10.68
N LEU A 91 -9.83 16.20 -9.72
CA LEU A 91 -11.04 15.40 -9.98
C LEU A 91 -12.25 16.29 -10.32
N CYS A 92 -13.28 15.72 -10.96
CA CYS A 92 -14.55 16.41 -11.15
C CYS A 92 -15.21 16.72 -9.80
N ALA A 93 -16.06 17.74 -9.77
CA ALA A 93 -16.67 18.24 -8.52
C ALA A 93 -17.57 17.21 -7.84
N ASP A 94 -18.15 16.30 -8.62
CA ASP A 94 -19.09 15.26 -8.25
C ASP A 94 -18.44 13.88 -8.07
N GLU A 95 -17.11 13.78 -8.13
CA GLU A 95 -16.40 12.52 -7.91
C GLU A 95 -16.57 12.03 -6.48
N SER A 96 -17.01 10.77 -6.35
CA SER A 96 -17.12 10.08 -5.07
C SER A 96 -15.80 10.13 -4.31
N PHE A 97 -15.87 10.36 -3.00
CA PHE A 97 -14.70 10.47 -2.10
C PHE A 97 -13.76 11.66 -2.41
N GLY A 98 -14.10 12.54 -3.36
CA GLY A 98 -13.24 13.65 -3.76
C GLY A 98 -12.90 14.63 -2.63
N ASN A 99 -13.79 14.77 -1.64
CA ASN A 99 -13.56 15.65 -0.48
C ASN A 99 -12.73 15.00 0.64
N GLN A 100 -12.37 13.71 0.54
CA GLN A 100 -11.59 13.04 1.58
C GLN A 100 -10.17 13.63 1.69
N PRO A 101 -9.60 13.69 2.91
CA PRO A 101 -8.25 14.16 3.14
C PRO A 101 -7.21 13.16 2.60
N THR A 102 -6.06 13.68 2.17
CA THR A 102 -4.95 12.94 1.54
C THR A 102 -3.66 12.94 2.37
N ALA A 103 -3.77 12.93 3.71
CA ALA A 103 -2.61 12.95 4.60
C ALA A 103 -1.76 11.67 4.49
N ALA A 104 -2.39 10.50 4.30
CA ALA A 104 -1.69 9.23 4.14
C ALA A 104 -1.02 9.10 2.75
N SER A 105 0.19 8.53 2.73
CA SER A 105 0.89 8.17 1.48
C SER A 105 0.78 6.68 1.15
N CYS A 106 0.58 5.85 2.17
CA CYS A 106 0.42 4.41 2.06
C CYS A 106 -0.61 3.91 3.07
N SER A 107 -0.98 2.65 2.94
CA SER A 107 -1.83 1.93 3.90
C SER A 107 -1.13 0.68 4.42
N GLY A 108 -1.67 0.14 5.51
CA GLY A 108 -1.25 -1.12 6.10
C GLY A 108 -2.41 -1.81 6.82
N VAL A 109 -2.14 -3.02 7.28
CA VAL A 109 -3.10 -3.85 8.03
C VAL A 109 -2.42 -4.36 9.30
N LEU A 110 -3.04 -4.14 10.46
CA LEU A 110 -2.61 -4.76 11.71
C LEU A 110 -2.91 -6.27 11.66
N ILE A 111 -1.87 -7.08 11.76
CA ILE A 111 -1.95 -8.56 11.66
C ILE A 111 -1.58 -9.28 12.96
N ASP A 112 -1.01 -8.55 13.92
CA ASP A 112 -0.71 -8.99 15.29
C ASP A 112 -0.66 -7.76 16.21
N ASP A 113 -0.43 -7.94 17.51
CA ASP A 113 -0.45 -6.88 18.52
C ASP A 113 0.43 -5.66 18.18
N ASP A 114 1.55 -5.87 17.49
CA ASP A 114 2.51 -4.82 17.09
C ASP A 114 3.06 -5.01 15.67
N LEU A 115 2.39 -5.81 14.82
CA LEU A 115 2.82 -6.11 13.46
C LEU A 115 1.87 -5.53 12.42
N VAL A 116 2.39 -4.63 11.58
CA VAL A 116 1.66 -4.04 10.44
C VAL A 116 2.20 -4.59 9.12
N LEU A 117 1.30 -5.20 8.34
CA LEU A 117 1.55 -5.60 6.96
C LEU A 117 1.35 -4.43 6.01
N THR A 118 2.28 -4.20 5.08
CA THR A 118 2.16 -3.18 4.03
C THR A 118 2.83 -3.64 2.73
N ALA A 119 2.70 -2.86 1.66
CA ALA A 119 3.36 -3.16 0.40
C ALA A 119 4.86 -2.87 0.48
N GLY A 120 5.69 -3.68 -0.19
CA GLY A 120 7.15 -3.47 -0.20
C GLY A 120 7.57 -2.10 -0.74
N HIS A 121 6.84 -1.54 -1.71
CA HIS A 121 7.13 -0.20 -2.24
C HIS A 121 6.78 0.95 -1.28
N CYS A 122 6.01 0.68 -0.21
CA CYS A 122 5.78 1.67 0.84
C CYS A 122 6.98 1.79 1.79
N ILE A 123 7.81 0.73 1.85
CA ILE A 123 8.99 0.59 2.71
C ILE A 123 10.16 0.10 1.85
N ASP A 124 10.49 0.87 0.82
CA ASP A 124 11.55 0.54 -0.15
C ASP A 124 12.97 0.76 0.41
N ALA A 125 13.09 1.50 1.51
CA ALA A 125 14.31 1.75 2.27
C ALA A 125 14.00 1.93 3.76
N GLN A 126 15.04 2.11 4.58
CA GLN A 126 14.89 2.40 6.02
C GLN A 126 14.25 3.77 6.30
N SER A 127 14.50 4.77 5.44
CA SER A 127 14.01 6.15 5.65
C SER A 127 12.48 6.23 5.81
N PRO A 128 11.66 5.58 4.96
CA PRO A 128 10.22 5.41 5.21
C PRO A 128 9.84 4.90 6.61
N CYS A 129 10.55 3.91 7.16
CA CYS A 129 10.28 3.39 8.51
C CYS A 129 10.44 4.47 9.58
N ASP A 130 11.45 5.32 9.43
CA ASP A 130 11.78 6.37 10.39
C ASP A 130 10.92 7.64 10.21
N ALA A 131 10.29 7.78 9.04
CA ALA A 131 9.58 8.98 8.61
C ALA A 131 8.05 8.83 8.53
N TYR A 132 7.50 7.63 8.77
CA TYR A 132 6.06 7.39 8.84
C TYR A 132 5.56 7.27 10.28
N ALA A 133 4.40 7.86 10.54
CA ALA A 133 3.53 7.49 11.64
C ALA A 133 2.51 6.45 11.16
N TYR A 134 2.20 5.49 12.01
CA TYR A 134 1.21 4.44 11.79
C TYR A 134 -0.06 4.85 12.54
N VAL A 135 -1.04 5.35 11.80
CA VAL A 135 -2.21 6.05 12.36
C VAL A 135 -3.46 5.21 12.15
N PHE A 136 -4.11 4.82 13.25
CA PHE A 136 -5.42 4.18 13.24
C PHE A 136 -6.52 5.25 13.11
N ASN A 137 -7.75 4.82 12.84
CA ASN A 137 -8.92 5.72 12.73
C ASN A 137 -8.80 6.82 11.67
N TYR A 138 -7.92 6.67 10.67
CA TYR A 138 -7.88 7.59 9.53
C TYR A 138 -8.95 7.24 8.48
N HIS A 139 -10.22 7.43 8.87
CA HIS A 139 -11.40 7.24 8.02
C HIS A 139 -12.51 8.20 8.46
N LEU A 140 -13.53 8.40 7.62
CA LEU A 140 -14.69 9.19 8.03
C LEU A 140 -15.60 8.37 8.95
N ASP A 141 -16.04 8.93 10.07
CA ASP A 141 -16.99 8.29 11.01
C ASP A 141 -18.42 8.84 10.87
N ALA A 142 -18.58 9.93 10.10
CA ALA A 142 -19.83 10.55 9.71
C ALA A 142 -19.62 11.35 8.41
N PRO A 143 -20.69 11.84 7.76
CA PRO A 143 -20.55 12.68 6.57
C PRO A 143 -19.59 13.86 6.82
N GLU A 144 -18.54 13.94 6.00
CA GLU A 144 -17.51 14.99 6.01
C GLU A 144 -16.73 15.12 7.32
N ARG A 145 -16.77 14.12 8.21
CA ARG A 145 -16.06 14.14 9.50
C ARG A 145 -15.05 13.00 9.57
N LEU A 146 -13.78 13.37 9.71
CA LEU A 146 -12.71 12.42 10.02
C LEU A 146 -12.84 11.96 11.47
N ALA A 147 -12.66 10.67 11.73
CA ALA A 147 -12.62 10.16 13.09
C ALA A 147 -11.44 10.76 13.88
N VAL A 148 -11.56 10.73 15.20
CA VAL A 148 -10.48 11.21 16.09
C VAL A 148 -9.32 10.19 16.04
N ILE A 149 -8.13 10.70 15.73
CA ILE A 149 -6.86 9.96 15.64
C ILE A 149 -6.01 10.10 16.91
#